data_AF-A0A195BJX0-F1
#
_entry.id   AF-A0A195BJX0-F1
#
_cell.length_a   1.000
_cell.length_b   1.000
_cell.length_c   1.000
_cell.angle_alpha   90.00
_cell.angle_beta   90.00
_cell.angle_gamma   90.00
#
_symmetry.space_group_name_H-M   'P 1'
#
loop_
_entity.id
_entity.type
_entity.pdbx_description
1 polymer ?
#
loop_
_entity_poly.entity_id
_entity_poly.type
_entity_poly.pdbx_seq_one_letter_code
_entity_poly.pdbx_strand_id
1 'polypeptide(L)'
;TFITHDYNISLFIDVFSFNFLCIIYVLKYNVVYFNSNHVKNLFDQIQCDWNSIKNVDEQKIIKKYALKTRFYAIFSGSIVYPGTFIFILFVYMPDFLNIISPLDEPRPRQLPAQVELFIDQEKYFYLFSLIFTITAFLGMTVLMATENMYMILVQHACALFELTR
;
A
#
# COMPACT_ATOMS: atom_id res chain seq x y z
N THR A 1 -12.64 27.08 -29.66
CA THR A 1 -11.44 26.94 -30.51
C THR A 1 -10.59 25.85 -29.91
N PHE A 2 -10.71 24.66 -30.50
CA PHE A 2 -9.88 23.50 -30.20
C PHE A 2 -8.42 23.79 -30.63
N ILE A 3 -7.47 23.16 -29.93
CA ILE A 3 -6.01 23.09 -30.23
C ILE A 3 -5.20 24.28 -29.69
N THR A 4 -4.74 24.12 -28.43
CA THR A 4 -3.33 24.27 -27.99
C THR A 4 -3.22 23.67 -26.59
N HIS A 5 -3.33 22.34 -26.47
CA HIS A 5 -2.86 21.66 -25.27
C HIS A 5 -1.56 20.98 -25.69
N ASP A 6 -0.43 21.58 -25.35
CA ASP A 6 0.84 20.85 -25.40
C ASP A 6 0.65 19.60 -24.57
N TYR A 7 0.54 18.45 -25.24
CA TYR A 7 0.43 17.16 -24.60
C TYR A 7 1.73 16.92 -23.85
N ASN A 8 1.74 17.30 -22.57
CA ASN A 8 2.91 17.19 -21.74
C ASN A 8 3.06 15.72 -21.37
N ILE A 9 3.93 15.01 -22.09
CA ILE A 9 4.16 13.56 -21.93
C ILE A 9 4.42 13.20 -20.46
N SER A 10 5.06 14.09 -19.70
CA SER A 10 5.26 13.97 -18.25
C SER A 10 3.95 13.85 -17.47
N LEU A 11 2.99 14.73 -17.74
CA LEU A 11 1.67 14.75 -17.10
C LEU A 11 0.89 13.48 -17.44
N PHE A 12 0.96 13.04 -18.70
CA PHE A 12 0.36 11.77 -19.11
C PHE A 12 0.98 10.58 -18.39
N ILE A 13 2.31 10.53 -18.26
CA ILE A 13 3.02 9.46 -17.54
C ILE A 13 2.63 9.44 -16.07
N ASP A 14 2.56 10.59 -15.40
CA ASP A 14 2.21 10.68 -13.98
C ASP A 14 0.77 10.22 -13.72
N VAL A 15 -0.18 10.69 -14.54
CA VAL A 15 -1.59 10.29 -14.45
C VAL A 15 -1.73 8.78 -14.71
N PHE A 16 -1.06 8.25 -15.73
CA PHE A 16 -1.14 6.83 -16.06
C PHE A 16 -0.50 5.96 -14.98
N SER A 17 0.62 6.40 -14.41
CA SER A 17 1.32 5.71 -13.32
C SER A 17 0.45 5.64 -12.07
N PHE A 18 -0.19 6.76 -11.70
CA PHE A 18 -1.11 6.79 -10.57
C PHE A 18 -2.33 5.88 -10.79
N ASN A 19 -2.95 5.95 -11.97
CA ASN A 19 -4.09 5.09 -12.32
C ASN A 19 -3.72 3.61 -12.30
N PHE A 20 -2.53 3.24 -12.78
CA PHE A 20 -2.04 1.87 -12.76
C PHE A 20 -1.91 1.34 -11.32
N LEU A 21 -1.36 2.14 -10.41
CA LEU A 21 -1.30 1.80 -8.98
C LEU A 21 -2.69 1.60 -8.39
N CYS A 22 -3.65 2.49 -8.66
CA CYS A 22 -5.05 2.36 -8.25
C CYS A 22 -5.68 1.05 -8.73
N ILE A 23 -5.46 0.66 -9.98
CA ILE A 23 -5.95 -0.60 -10.53
C ILE A 23 -5.36 -1.80 -9.77
N ILE A 24 -4.06 -1.79 -9.48
CA ILE A 24 -3.41 -2.84 -8.68
C ILE A 24 -4.04 -2.96 -7.29
N TYR A 25 -4.25 -1.84 -6.58
CA TYR A 25 -4.91 -1.83 -5.27
C TYR A 25 -6.28 -2.52 -5.33
N VAL A 26 -7.11 -2.09 -6.27
CA VAL A 26 -8.48 -2.59 -6.43
C VAL A 26 -8.46 -4.07 -6.79
N LEU A 27 -7.63 -4.50 -7.74
CA LEU A 27 -7.51 -5.90 -8.12
C LEU A 27 -7.08 -6.78 -6.94
N LYS A 28 -6.03 -6.38 -6.20
CA LYS A 28 -5.54 -7.13 -5.04
C LYS A 28 -6.60 -7.26 -3.96
N TYR A 29 -7.28 -6.16 -3.63
CA TYR A 29 -8.39 -6.16 -2.67
C TYR A 29 -9.51 -7.12 -3.11
N ASN A 30 -9.95 -7.02 -4.37
CA ASN A 30 -11.01 -7.87 -4.90
C ASN A 30 -10.62 -9.35 -4.88
N VAL A 31 -9.38 -9.69 -5.28
CA VAL A 31 -8.90 -11.08 -5.25
C VAL A 31 -8.96 -11.66 -3.84
N VAL A 32 -8.50 -10.91 -2.83
CA VAL A 32 -8.55 -11.37 -1.43
C VAL A 32 -9.99 -11.43 -0.91
N TYR A 33 -10.83 -10.47 -1.29
CA TYR A 33 -12.23 -10.44 -0.90
C TYR A 33 -13.02 -11.62 -1.47
N PHE A 34 -12.94 -11.86 -2.77
CA PHE A 34 -13.61 -12.98 -3.44
C PHE A 34 -13.07 -14.33 -2.96
N ASN A 35 -11.76 -14.41 -2.68
CA ASN A 35 -11.12 -15.64 -2.22
C ASN A 35 -11.03 -15.75 -0.70
N SER A 36 -11.82 -14.95 0.04
CA SER A 36 -11.77 -14.88 1.50
C SER A 36 -11.99 -16.23 2.19
N ASN A 37 -12.91 -17.05 1.67
CA ASN A 37 -13.12 -18.42 2.16
C ASN A 37 -11.88 -19.30 1.99
N HIS A 38 -11.18 -19.20 0.86
CA HIS A 38 -9.96 -19.98 0.63
C HIS A 38 -8.80 -19.48 1.51
N VAL A 39 -8.64 -18.17 1.63
CA VAL A 39 -7.66 -17.56 2.54
C VAL A 39 -7.89 -18.03 3.97
N LYS A 40 -9.15 -18.03 4.43
CA LYS A 40 -9.52 -18.54 5.75
C LYS A 40 -9.12 -20.01 5.91
N ASN A 41 -9.47 -20.86 4.94
CA ASN A 41 -9.10 -22.27 4.97
C ASN A 41 -7.58 -22.48 5.05
N LEU A 42 -6.77 -21.66 4.37
CA LEU A 42 -5.31 -21.74 4.44
C LEU A 42 -4.79 -21.41 5.84
N PHE A 43 -5.35 -20.41 6.51
CA PHE A 43 -4.98 -20.08 7.89
C PHE A 43 -5.43 -21.16 8.89
N ASP A 44 -6.63 -21.72 8.69
CA ASP A 44 -7.12 -22.84 9.49
C ASP A 44 -6.18 -24.06 9.35
N GLN A 45 -5.69 -24.34 8.13
CA GLN A 45 -4.68 -25.38 7.88
C GLN A 45 -3.36 -25.10 8.61
N ILE A 46 -2.83 -23.88 8.54
CA ILE A 46 -1.61 -23.50 9.29
C ILE A 46 -1.78 -23.80 10.79
N GLN A 47 -2.95 -23.47 11.35
CA GLN A 47 -3.25 -23.71 12.76
C GLN A 47 -3.35 -25.21 13.08
N CYS A 48 -4.00 -25.99 12.22
CA CYS A 48 -4.06 -27.45 12.35
C CYS A 48 -2.67 -28.09 12.30
N ASP A 49 -1.84 -27.68 11.33
CA ASP A 49 -0.46 -28.15 11.20
C ASP A 49 0.30 -27.87 12.49
N TRP A 50 0.27 -26.62 12.96
CA TRP A 50 0.95 -26.21 14.19
C TRP A 50 0.56 -27.06 15.41
N ASN A 51 -0.72 -27.40 15.54
CA ASN A 51 -1.21 -28.24 16.63
C ASN A 51 -0.81 -29.72 16.49
N SER A 52 -0.58 -30.20 15.27
CA SER A 52 -0.18 -31.59 15.01
C SER A 52 1.30 -31.86 15.36
N ILE A 53 2.14 -30.83 15.34
CA ILE A 53 3.59 -30.94 15.52
C ILE A 53 3.94 -31.08 17.01
N LYS A 54 4.35 -32.30 17.38
CA LYS A 54 4.70 -32.65 18.77
C LYS A 54 6.20 -32.72 19.03
N ASN A 55 7.00 -32.96 17.99
CA ASN A 55 8.44 -33.14 18.12
C ASN A 55 9.13 -31.79 18.39
N VAL A 56 10.05 -31.78 19.37
CA VAL A 56 10.73 -30.55 19.80
C VAL A 56 11.60 -29.96 18.66
N ASP A 57 12.23 -30.81 17.87
CA ASP A 57 13.08 -30.39 16.74
C ASP A 57 12.25 -29.77 15.61
N GLU A 58 11.09 -30.37 15.28
CA GLU A 58 10.16 -29.83 14.28
C GLU A 58 9.60 -28.47 14.70
N GLN A 59 9.23 -28.33 15.99
CA GLN A 59 8.78 -27.05 16.54
C GLN A 59 9.88 -25.97 16.44
N LYS A 60 11.15 -26.35 16.62
CA LYS A 60 12.27 -25.41 16.51
C LYS A 60 12.44 -24.90 15.08
N ILE A 61 12.28 -25.76 14.08
CA ILE A 61 12.34 -25.39 12.66
C ILE A 61 11.21 -24.41 12.33
N ILE A 62 9.96 -24.75 12.64
CA ILE A 62 8.83 -23.87 12.31
C ILE A 62 8.91 -22.53 13.05
N LYS A 63 9.30 -22.52 14.34
CA LYS A 63 9.50 -21.27 15.07
C LYS A 63 10.56 -20.38 14.42
N LYS A 64 11.64 -20.96 13.88
CA LYS A 64 12.67 -20.21 13.15
C LYS A 64 12.09 -19.52 11.91
N TYR A 65 11.27 -20.21 11.12
CA TYR A 65 10.59 -19.63 9.96
C TYR A 65 9.54 -18.58 10.34
N ALA A 66 8.76 -18.82 11.40
CA ALA A 66 7.80 -17.86 11.91
C ALA A 66 8.48 -16.56 12.39
N LEU A 67 9.61 -16.67 13.11
CA LEU A 67 10.41 -15.52 13.53
C LEU A 67 10.99 -14.74 12.34
N LYS A 68 11.50 -15.46 11.34
CA LYS A 68 11.99 -14.85 10.09
C LYS A 68 10.89 -14.07 9.38
N THR A 69 9.71 -14.67 9.23
CA THR A 69 8.54 -14.04 8.61
C THR A 69 8.09 -12.80 9.39
N ARG A 70 8.02 -12.91 10.72
CA ARG A 70 7.70 -11.77 11.61
C ARG A 70 8.70 -10.64 11.45
N PHE A 71 9.99 -10.96 11.37
CA PHE A 71 11.04 -9.97 11.14
C PHE A 71 10.83 -9.24 9.80
N TYR A 72 10.56 -9.97 8.71
CA TYR A 72 10.26 -9.34 7.41
C TYR A 72 9.02 -8.46 7.45
N ALA A 73 7.94 -8.89 8.11
CA ALA A 73 6.71 -8.09 8.21
C ALA A 73 6.91 -6.80 9.02
N ILE A 74 7.69 -6.85 10.10
CA ILE A 74 8.05 -5.67 10.89
C ILE A 74 8.96 -4.74 10.09
N PHE A 75 9.97 -5.31 9.42
CA PHE A 75 10.91 -4.56 8.61
C PHE A 75 10.22 -3.85 7.44
N SER A 76 9.37 -4.56 6.69
CA SER A 76 8.59 -3.96 5.60
C SER A 76 7.69 -2.85 6.12
N GLY A 77 6.98 -3.07 7.24
CA GLY A 77 6.16 -2.04 7.88
C GLY A 77 6.97 -0.81 8.27
N SER A 78 8.14 -1.01 8.88
CA SER A 78 9.01 0.08 9.33
C SER A 78 9.57 0.95 8.20
N ILE A 79 9.60 0.45 6.96
CA ILE A 79 10.03 1.22 5.79
C ILE A 79 8.83 1.92 5.14
N VAL A 80 7.73 1.19 4.94
CA VAL A 80 6.60 1.67 4.15
C VAL A 80 5.82 2.77 4.88
N TYR A 81 5.56 2.65 6.19
CA TYR A 81 4.78 3.67 6.91
C TYR A 81 5.52 5.02 7.03
N PRO A 82 6.80 5.09 7.41
CA PRO A 82 7.53 6.36 7.38
C PRO A 82 7.71 6.91 5.97
N GLY A 83 7.94 6.05 4.97
CA GLY A 83 8.05 6.46 3.58
C GLY A 83 6.77 7.12 3.05
N THR A 84 5.61 6.52 3.34
CA THR A 84 4.30 7.12 3.00
C THR A 84 4.06 8.43 3.73
N PHE A 85 4.45 8.54 5.01
CA PHE A 85 4.34 9.79 5.75
C PHE A 85 5.21 10.91 5.16
N ILE A 86 6.47 10.62 4.80
CA ILE A 86 7.37 11.58 4.15
C ILE A 86 6.82 12.00 2.79
N PHE A 87 6.27 11.07 2.00
CA PHE A 87 5.63 11.37 0.73
C PHE A 87 4.45 12.33 0.89
N ILE A 88 3.59 12.08 1.89
CA ILE A 88 2.48 12.97 2.22
C ILE A 88 2.98 14.37 2.59
N LEU A 89 4.01 14.47 3.44
CA LEU A 89 4.62 15.76 3.79
C LEU A 89 5.16 16.51 2.57
N PHE A 90 5.74 15.80 1.62
CA PHE A 90 6.24 16.38 0.37
C PHE A 90 5.09 16.96 -0.48
N VAL A 91 3.97 16.24 -0.59
CA VAL A 91 2.77 16.71 -1.29
C VAL A 91 2.19 17.98 -0.66
N TYR A 92 2.21 18.11 0.66
CA TYR A 92 1.70 19.29 1.38
C TYR A 92 2.73 20.41 1.58
N MET A 93 4.00 20.18 1.21
CA MET A 93 5.07 21.17 1.34
C MET A 93 4.77 22.53 0.68
N PRO A 94 4.18 22.64 -0.53
CA PRO A 94 3.82 23.93 -1.11
C PRO A 94 2.79 24.71 -0.30
N ASP A 95 1.85 24.04 0.37
CA ASP A 95 0.86 24.69 1.24
C ASP A 95 1.52 25.29 2.50
N PHE A 96 2.44 24.54 3.13
CA PHE A 96 3.23 25.04 4.24
C PHE A 96 4.10 26.25 3.86
N LEU A 97 4.72 26.21 2.68
CA LEU A 97 5.53 27.31 2.17
C LEU A 97 4.72 28.58 1.90
N ASN A 98 3.47 28.45 1.45
CA ASN A 98 2.58 29.58 1.24
C ASN A 98 2.19 30.29 2.56
N ILE A 99 2.14 29.56 3.68
CA ILE A 99 1.88 30.15 5.01
C ILE A 99 3.10 30.89 5.55
N ILE A 100 4.31 30.33 5.39
CA ILE A 100 5.55 30.90 5.94
C ILE A 100 6.08 32.06 5.08
N SER A 101 5.99 31.93 3.76
CA SER A 101 6.46 32.91 2.78
C SER A 101 5.43 33.04 1.65
N PRO A 102 4.39 33.88 1.86
CA PRO A 102 3.41 34.16 0.83
C PRO A 102 4.08 34.92 -0.32
N LEU A 103 3.86 34.46 -1.55
CA LEU A 103 4.20 35.20 -2.77
C LEU A 103 2.96 35.95 -3.26
N ASP A 104 3.18 37.04 -4.00
CA ASP A 104 2.10 37.84 -4.62
C ASP A 104 1.25 37.02 -5.60
N GLU A 105 1.83 35.98 -6.21
CA GLU A 105 1.11 34.93 -6.95
C GLU A 105 1.16 33.61 -6.16
N PRO A 106 0.01 32.94 -5.95
CA PRO A 106 -0.01 31.67 -5.23
C PRO A 106 0.77 30.61 -6.03
N ARG A 107 1.70 29.91 -5.35
CA ARG A 107 2.44 28.80 -5.96
C ARG A 107 1.45 27.78 -6.54
N PRO A 108 1.67 27.27 -7.77
CA PRO A 108 0.74 26.32 -8.37
C PRO A 108 0.61 25.09 -7.47
N ARG A 109 -0.62 24.83 -7.00
CA ARG A 109 -0.94 23.65 -6.18
C ARG A 109 -0.73 22.41 -7.03
N GLN A 110 0.35 21.67 -6.78
CA GLN A 110 0.58 20.38 -7.42
C GLN A 110 -0.21 19.32 -6.64
N LEU A 111 -1.47 19.12 -7.02
CA LEU A 111 -2.17 17.89 -6.65
C LEU A 111 -1.44 16.70 -7.30
N PRO A 112 -1.20 15.59 -6.58
CA PRO A 112 -0.55 14.40 -7.13
C PRO A 112 -1.33 13.76 -8.28
N ALA A 113 -2.58 14.17 -8.50
CA ALA A 113 -3.32 13.99 -9.73
C ALA A 113 -4.01 15.30 -10.09
N GLN A 114 -3.67 15.89 -11.24
CA GLN A 114 -4.44 16.99 -11.81
C GLN A 114 -5.76 16.43 -12.33
N VAL A 115 -6.74 16.29 -11.45
CA VAL A 115 -8.11 16.01 -11.86
C VAL A 115 -8.73 17.37 -12.17
N GLU A 116 -8.90 17.67 -13.47
CA GLU A 116 -9.75 18.75 -13.96
C GLU A 116 -11.22 18.44 -13.59
N LEU A 117 -11.54 18.51 -12.31
CA LEU A 117 -12.92 18.48 -11.83
C LEU A 117 -13.49 19.87 -12.05
N PHE A 118 -14.57 19.94 -12.83
CA PHE A 118 -15.38 21.12 -13.18
C PHE A 118 -16.07 21.79 -11.96
N ILE A 119 -15.48 21.74 -10.76
CA ILE A 119 -16.02 22.14 -9.46
C ILE A 119 -14.94 23.00 -8.78
N ASP A 120 -15.34 24.12 -8.13
CA ASP A 120 -14.44 25.05 -7.43
C ASP A 120 -13.35 24.35 -6.60
N GLN A 121 -12.15 24.23 -7.19
CA GLN A 121 -11.04 23.47 -6.62
C GLN A 121 -10.59 24.10 -5.29
N GLU A 122 -10.67 25.41 -5.14
CA GLU A 122 -10.18 26.09 -3.92
C GLU A 122 -11.03 25.82 -2.68
N LYS A 123 -12.36 25.67 -2.84
CA LYS A 123 -13.30 25.50 -1.72
C LYS A 123 -13.29 24.08 -1.14
N TYR A 124 -13.09 23.07 -1.99
CA TYR A 124 -13.11 21.66 -1.59
C TYR A 124 -11.74 20.99 -1.55
N PHE A 125 -10.67 21.73 -1.88
CA PHE A 125 -9.29 21.23 -1.93
C PHE A 125 -8.91 20.38 -0.71
N TYR A 126 -9.07 20.94 0.49
CA TYR A 126 -8.67 20.27 1.74
C TYR A 126 -9.47 19.00 2.00
N LEU A 127 -10.76 18.99 1.66
CA LEU A 127 -11.62 17.83 1.83
C LEU A 127 -11.22 16.69 0.87
N PHE A 128 -11.01 17.02 -0.41
CA PHE A 128 -10.53 16.03 -1.39
C PHE A 128 -9.15 15.49 -1.03
N SER A 129 -8.23 16.37 -0.64
CA SER A 129 -6.88 16.02 -0.25
C SER A 129 -6.84 15.11 0.98
N LEU A 130 -7.72 15.37 1.95
CA LEU A 130 -7.89 14.52 3.13
C LEU A 130 -8.45 13.15 2.76
N ILE A 131 -9.54 13.09 1.97
CA ILE A 131 -10.12 11.82 1.51
C ILE A 131 -9.07 11.01 0.74
N PHE A 132 -8.35 11.64 -0.19
CA PHE A 132 -7.31 11.02 -0.97
C PHE A 132 -6.22 10.41 -0.08
N THR A 133 -5.76 11.15 0.94
CA THR A 133 -4.74 10.69 1.88
C THR A 133 -5.22 9.51 2.71
N ILE A 134 -6.47 9.54 3.21
CA ILE A 134 -7.06 8.42 3.93
C ILE A 134 -7.16 7.19 3.03
N THR A 135 -7.69 7.34 1.81
CA THR A 135 -7.83 6.24 0.86
C THR A 135 -6.47 5.66 0.47
N ALA A 136 -5.46 6.50 0.24
CA ALA A 136 -4.10 6.06 -0.06
C ALA A 136 -3.49 5.27 1.13
N PHE A 137 -3.66 5.75 2.35
CA PHE A 137 -3.17 5.05 3.54
C PHE A 137 -3.86 3.70 3.74
N LEU A 138 -5.19 3.64 3.56
CA LEU A 138 -5.94 2.38 3.59
C LEU A 138 -5.55 1.43 2.44
N GLY A 139 -5.31 1.94 1.24
CA GLY A 139 -4.83 1.14 0.12
C GLY A 139 -3.47 0.50 0.41
N MET A 140 -2.54 1.29 0.97
CA MET A 140 -1.21 0.81 1.36
C MET A 140 -1.28 -0.26 2.45
N THR A 141 -2.10 -0.08 3.49
CA THR A 141 -2.24 -1.07 4.56
C THR A 141 -2.80 -2.39 4.02
N VAL A 142 -3.80 -2.33 3.13
CA VAL A 142 -4.35 -3.52 2.47
C VAL A 142 -3.27 -4.23 1.63
N LEU A 143 -2.49 -3.52 0.80
CA LEU A 143 -1.42 -4.16 0.04
C LEU A 143 -0.42 -4.86 0.96
N MET A 144 0.09 -4.15 1.96
CA MET A 144 1.04 -4.73 2.92
C MET A 144 0.48 -5.96 3.62
N ALA A 145 -0.79 -5.91 4.03
CA ALA A 145 -1.46 -7.06 4.64
C ALA A 145 -1.50 -8.25 3.69
N THR A 146 -1.85 -8.03 2.42
CA THR A 146 -1.88 -9.11 1.42
C THR A 146 -0.49 -9.68 1.11
N GLU A 147 0.53 -8.84 0.99
CA GLU A 147 1.92 -9.28 0.76
C GLU A 147 2.46 -10.08 1.94
N ASN A 148 2.23 -9.60 3.17
CA ASN A 148 2.61 -10.31 4.38
C ASN A 148 1.88 -11.65 4.49
N MET A 149 0.60 -11.71 4.12
CA MET A 149 -0.16 -12.96 4.08
C MET A 149 0.46 -13.98 3.13
N TYR A 150 0.78 -13.57 1.88
CA TYR A 150 1.46 -14.47 0.93
C TYR A 150 2.82 -14.92 1.44
N MET A 151 3.58 -14.02 2.07
CA MET A 151 4.88 -14.37 2.65
C MET A 151 4.75 -15.41 3.78
N ILE A 152 3.74 -15.29 4.66
CA ILE A 152 3.44 -16.28 5.69
C ILE A 152 3.15 -17.65 5.07
N LEU A 153 2.30 -17.70 4.04
CA LEU A 153 1.94 -18.95 3.37
C LEU A 153 3.17 -19.62 2.74
N VAL A 154 4.01 -18.85 2.05
CA VAL A 154 5.24 -19.37 1.42
C VAL A 154 6.23 -19.87 2.47
N GLN A 155 6.47 -19.09 3.54
CA GLN A 155 7.40 -19.50 4.60
C GLN A 155 6.89 -20.71 5.38
N HIS A 156 5.58 -20.83 5.61
CA HIS A 156 4.97 -22.02 6.21
C HIS A 156 5.16 -23.25 5.33
N ALA A 157 4.88 -23.13 4.02
CA ALA A 157 5.13 -24.22 3.08
C ALA A 157 6.60 -24.63 3.05
N CYS A 158 7.54 -23.68 3.00
CA CYS A 158 8.98 -23.96 3.10
C CYS A 158 9.35 -24.68 4.39
N ALA A 159 8.76 -24.29 5.53
CA ALA A 159 9.00 -24.95 6.80
C ALA A 159 8.53 -26.41 6.77
N LEU A 160 7.32 -26.68 6.25
CA LEU A 160 6.79 -28.05 6.09
C LEU A 160 7.68 -28.91 5.18
N PHE A 161 8.23 -28.35 4.10
CA PHE A 161 9.19 -29.06 3.25
C PHE A 161 10.50 -29.38 3.97
N GLU A 162 10.97 -28.50 4.85
CA GLU A 162 12.19 -28.77 5.64
C GLU A 162 11.95 -29.82 6.73
N LEU A 163 10.73 -29.94 7.25
CA LEU A 163 10.37 -30.99 8.21
C LEU A 163 10.31 -32.39 7.61
N THR A 164 9.96 -32.50 6.33
CA THR A 164 9.77 -33.78 5.64
C THR A 164 11.06 -34.32 4.99
N ARG A 165 12.15 -33.55 5.04
CA ARG A 165 13.47 -33.90 4.51
C ARG A 165 14.36 -34.53 5.58
#